data_AF-A0AAV4KTJ6-F1
#
_entry.id   AF-A0AAV4KTJ6-F1
#
_cell.length_a   1.000
_cell.length_b   1.000
_cell.length_c   1.000
_cell.angle_alpha   90.00
_cell.angle_beta   90.00
_cell.angle_gamma   90.00
#
_symmetry.space_group_name_H-M   'P 1'
#
loop_
_entity.id
_entity.type
_entity.pdbx_description
1 polymer ?
#
loop_
_entity_poly.entity_id
_entity_poly.type
_entity_poly.pdbx_seq_one_letter_code
_entity_poly.pdbx_strand_id
1 'polypeptide(L)'
;MSPPRGARRLASRPFCNHDPLSARLPNVFWMVGLLALDGRQYVYRVYAPREALPADLFWAAFHCHEEDGAPRASDSFDAAEIWWIGDGAGPTTAELTVHRS
;
A
#
# COMPACT_ATOMS: atom_id res chain seq x y z
N MET A 1 -26.03 18.95 11.93
CA MET A 1 -25.73 19.79 10.75
C MET A 1 -24.23 19.80 10.54
N SER A 2 -23.79 19.35 9.37
CA SER A 2 -22.40 19.06 8.99
C SER A 2 -21.52 20.31 8.91
N PRO A 3 -20.19 20.19 9.10
CA PRO A 3 -19.25 21.24 8.68
C PRO A 3 -19.03 21.20 7.16
N PRO A 4 -18.69 22.35 6.55
CA PRO A 4 -18.59 22.51 5.10
C PRO A 4 -17.31 21.90 4.50
N ARG A 5 -17.52 21.34 3.31
CA ARG A 5 -16.52 20.90 2.34
C ARG A 5 -15.51 22.01 2.04
N GLY A 6 -14.22 21.68 2.09
CA GLY A 6 -13.19 22.61 1.66
C GLY A 6 -11.74 22.15 1.83
N ALA A 7 -11.46 20.84 1.83
CA ALA A 7 -10.08 20.38 1.72
C ALA A 7 -9.67 20.41 0.24
N ARG A 8 -8.83 21.38 -0.10
CA ARG A 8 -8.10 21.52 -1.37
C ARG A 8 -7.53 20.15 -1.79
N ARG A 9 -8.08 19.56 -2.85
CA ARG A 9 -7.51 18.41 -3.55
C ARG A 9 -6.24 18.88 -4.25
N LEU A 10 -5.11 18.83 -3.54
CA LEU A 10 -3.80 19.04 -4.13
C LEU A 10 -3.45 17.80 -4.93
N ALA A 11 -3.55 17.97 -6.25
CA ALA A 11 -2.86 17.24 -7.31
C ALA A 11 -2.82 15.71 -7.16
N SER A 12 -3.72 15.06 -7.88
CA SER A 12 -3.48 13.74 -8.46
C SER A 12 -2.10 13.74 -9.12
N ARG A 13 -1.14 13.04 -8.53
CA ARG A 13 0.03 12.53 -9.27
C ARG A 13 -0.10 11.02 -9.26
N PRO A 14 -0.28 10.39 -10.42
CA PRO A 14 -0.27 8.95 -10.51
C PRO A 14 1.15 8.51 -10.17
N PHE A 15 1.36 7.92 -9.00
CA PHE A 15 2.39 6.88 -8.90
C PHE A 15 1.78 5.60 -9.48
N CYS A 16 1.39 5.67 -10.75
CA CYS A 16 1.17 4.48 -11.56
C CYS A 16 2.55 3.88 -11.81
N ASN A 17 2.63 2.56 -11.69
CA ASN A 17 3.82 1.70 -11.79
C ASN A 17 4.56 1.77 -13.14
N HIS A 18 5.03 2.95 -13.57
CA HIS A 18 5.82 3.08 -14.79
C HIS A 18 6.83 4.24 -14.70
N ASP A 19 8.08 3.90 -14.40
CA ASP A 19 9.23 4.74 -14.75
C ASP A 19 10.11 3.96 -15.74
N PRO A 20 10.19 4.37 -17.03
CA PRO A 20 10.89 3.63 -18.07
C PRO A 20 12.38 4.01 -18.21
N LEU A 21 12.97 4.77 -17.29
CA LEU A 21 14.38 5.18 -17.39
C LEU A 21 15.22 4.74 -16.17
N SER A 22 16.04 3.70 -16.38
CA SER A 22 17.35 3.49 -15.74
C SER A 22 17.45 2.61 -14.47
N ALA A 23 17.54 1.29 -14.70
CA ALA A 23 18.76 0.49 -14.43
C ALA A 23 19.32 0.32 -13.00
N ARG A 24 18.46 0.28 -11.98
CA ARG A 24 18.60 -0.49 -10.73
C ARG A 24 17.29 -0.25 -9.99
N LEU A 25 16.27 -1.06 -10.26
CA LEU A 25 15.09 -1.06 -9.39
C LEU A 25 15.65 -1.18 -7.98
N PRO A 26 15.36 -0.26 -7.05
CA PRO A 26 15.65 -0.58 -5.68
C PRO A 26 14.83 -1.87 -5.47
N ASN A 27 15.50 -2.98 -5.14
CA ASN A 27 14.86 -4.30 -4.93
C ASN A 27 13.90 -4.26 -3.72
N VAL A 28 13.55 -3.06 -3.28
CA VAL A 28 12.77 -2.73 -2.13
C VAL A 28 11.36 -2.38 -2.56
N PHE A 29 10.40 -2.95 -1.86
CA PHE A 29 9.01 -2.63 -2.06
C PHE A 29 8.28 -2.84 -0.75
N TRP A 30 7.18 -2.14 -0.61
CA TRP A 30 6.24 -2.37 0.46
C TRP A 30 5.20 -3.39 0.02
N MET A 31 4.79 -4.22 0.95
CA MET A 31 3.60 -5.03 0.84
C MET A 31 2.51 -4.36 1.66
N VAL A 32 1.35 -4.15 1.05
CA VAL A 32 0.20 -3.50 1.67
C VAL A 32 -0.99 -4.43 1.57
N GLY A 33 -1.42 -4.97 2.70
CA GLY A 33 -2.60 -5.81 2.83
C GLY A 33 -3.84 -4.97 3.13
N LEU A 34 -4.80 -4.95 2.20
CA LEU A 34 -6.09 -4.30 2.35
C LEU A 34 -7.15 -5.33 2.72
N LEU A 35 -7.87 -5.09 3.81
CA LEU A 35 -9.03 -5.90 4.17
C LEU A 35 -10.23 -5.49 3.32
N ALA A 36 -10.79 -6.42 2.57
CA ALA A 36 -12.00 -6.22 1.80
C ALA A 36 -13.26 -6.53 2.61
N LEU A 37 -14.39 -5.98 2.15
CA LEU A 37 -15.70 -6.18 2.78
C LEU A 37 -16.19 -7.63 2.73
N ASP A 38 -15.61 -8.46 1.86
CA ASP A 38 -15.85 -9.90 1.79
C ASP A 38 -15.08 -10.69 2.88
N GLY A 39 -14.30 -10.00 3.72
CA GLY A 39 -13.46 -10.58 4.77
C GLY A 39 -12.13 -11.14 4.27
N ARG A 40 -11.80 -10.98 2.99
CA ARG A 40 -10.50 -11.39 2.43
C ARG A 40 -9.51 -10.24 2.52
N GLN A 41 -8.23 -10.59 2.61
CA GLN A 41 -7.15 -9.62 2.55
C GLN A 41 -6.49 -9.69 1.17
N TYR A 42 -6.39 -8.55 0.50
CA TYR A 42 -5.74 -8.41 -0.80
C TYR A 42 -4.42 -7.67 -0.62
N VAL A 43 -3.32 -8.28 -1.07
CA VAL A 43 -1.97 -7.77 -0.81
C VAL A 43 -1.35 -7.22 -2.08
N TYR A 44 -0.92 -5.96 -2.01
CA TYR A 44 -0.37 -5.22 -3.14
C TYR A 44 1.11 -4.93 -2.93
N ARG A 45 1.88 -4.97 -4.02
CA ARG A 45 3.27 -4.51 -4.06
C ARG A 45 3.29 -3.04 -4.41
N VAL A 46 3.85 -2.22 -3.53
CA VAL A 46 4.00 -0.77 -3.73
C VAL A 46 5.49 -0.43 -3.76
N TYR A 47 5.97 0.02 -4.92
CA TYR A 47 7.36 0.44 -5.08
C TYR A 47 7.51 1.87 -4.55
N ALA A 48 8.18 2.00 -3.40
CA ALA A 48 8.40 3.28 -2.75
C ALA A 48 9.70 3.23 -1.93
N PRO A 49 10.31 4.39 -1.59
CA PRO A 49 11.46 4.42 -0.69
C PRO A 49 11.10 3.96 0.73
N ARG A 50 12.11 3.68 1.55
CA ARG A 50 11.91 3.23 2.95
C ARG A 50 11.29 4.31 3.83
N GLU A 51 11.45 5.56 3.43
CA GLU A 51 10.96 6.74 4.14
C GLU A 51 9.53 7.10 3.72
N ALA A 52 8.91 6.31 2.82
CA ALA A 52 7.54 6.51 2.40
C ALA A 52 6.59 6.51 3.60
N LEU A 53 5.67 7.46 3.63
CA LEU A 53 4.68 7.53 4.68
C LEU A 53 3.72 6.34 4.54
N PRO A 54 3.36 5.66 5.63
CA PRO A 54 2.38 4.57 5.59
C PRO A 54 1.07 4.95 4.89
N ALA A 55 0.59 6.17 5.10
CA ALA A 55 -0.61 6.68 4.45
C ALA A 55 -0.49 6.73 2.91
N ASP A 56 0.67 7.12 2.39
CA ASP A 56 0.90 7.17 0.93
C ASP A 56 0.90 5.76 0.33
N LEU A 57 1.48 4.78 1.05
CA LEU A 57 1.48 3.37 0.65
C LEU A 57 0.06 2.79 0.63
N PHE A 58 -0.72 3.09 1.67
CA PHE A 58 -2.12 2.69 1.74
C PHE A 58 -2.92 3.23 0.56
N TRP A 59 -2.84 4.53 0.29
CA TRP A 59 -3.61 5.14 -0.80
C TRP A 59 -3.20 4.61 -2.17
N ALA A 60 -1.90 4.36 -2.38
CA ALA A 60 -1.42 3.74 -3.62
C ALA A 60 -2.01 2.34 -3.83
N ALA A 61 -2.01 1.49 -2.79
CA ALA A 61 -2.60 0.17 -2.85
C ALA A 61 -4.13 0.23 -3.01
N PHE A 62 -4.80 1.12 -2.28
CA PHE A 62 -6.25 1.26 -2.28
C PHE A 62 -6.78 1.69 -3.65
N HIS A 63 -6.09 2.65 -4.30
CA HIS A 63 -6.44 3.05 -5.65
C HIS A 63 -6.29 1.91 -6.66
N CYS A 64 -5.21 1.14 -6.58
CA CYS A 64 -5.01 -0.04 -7.43
C CYS A 64 -6.17 -1.06 -7.27
N HIS A 65 -6.55 -1.34 -6.02
CA HIS A 65 -7.64 -2.27 -5.72
C HIS A 65 -9.00 -1.84 -6.28
N GLU A 66 -9.33 -0.55 -6.20
CA GLU A 66 -10.59 -0.01 -6.74
C GLU A 66 -10.62 -0.06 -8.28
N GLU A 67 -9.46 0.01 -8.94
CA GLU A 67 -9.34 -0.12 -10.40
C GLU A 67 -9.46 -1.58 -10.89
N ASP A 68 -9.03 -2.55 -10.08
CA ASP A 68 -9.11 -3.99 -10.40
C ASP A 68 -10.55 -4.56 -10.40
N GLY A 69 -11.53 -3.79 -9.90
CA GLY A 69 -12.93 -4.23 -9.79
C GLY A 69 -13.15 -5.37 -8.77
N ALA A 70 -12.20 -5.53 -7.85
CA ALA A 70 -12.29 -6.47 -6.73
C ALA A 70 -13.39 -6.05 -5.73
N PRO A 71 -13.82 -6.96 -4.82
CA PRO A 71 -14.76 -6.60 -3.76
C PRO A 71 -14.21 -5.46 -2.90
N ARG A 72 -14.97 -4.38 -2.78
CA ARG A 72 -14.55 -3.11 -2.17
C ARG A 72 -13.67 -3.30 -0.92
N ALA A 73 -12.53 -2.64 -0.92
CA ALA A 73 -11.65 -2.57 0.24
C ALA A 73 -12.21 -1.65 1.33
N SER A 74 -11.85 -1.92 2.58
CA SER A 74 -12.01 -0.96 3.67
C SER A 74 -11.16 0.28 3.39
N ASP A 75 -11.75 1.47 3.50
CA ASP A 75 -11.04 2.75 3.41
C ASP A 75 -10.38 3.15 4.74
N SER A 76 -10.46 2.29 5.76
CA SER A 76 -9.82 2.49 7.05
C SER A 76 -8.33 2.16 6.99
N PHE A 77 -7.50 3.19 7.17
CA PHE A 77 -6.05 3.06 7.23
C PHE A 77 -5.59 2.08 8.33
N ASP A 78 -6.24 2.10 9.49
CA ASP A 78 -5.89 1.24 10.64
C ASP A 78 -6.17 -0.25 10.38
N ALA A 79 -6.98 -0.57 9.39
CA ALA A 79 -7.23 -1.95 8.96
C ALA A 79 -6.18 -2.47 7.96
N ALA A 80 -5.27 -1.61 7.49
CA ALA A 80 -4.25 -1.98 6.53
C ALA A 80 -3.01 -2.52 7.23
N GLU A 81 -2.51 -3.64 6.72
CA GLU A 81 -1.21 -4.18 7.13
C GLU A 81 -0.15 -3.69 6.16
N ILE A 82 0.94 -3.11 6.67
CA ILE A 82 2.01 -2.52 5.84
C ILE A 82 3.35 -3.03 6.33
N TRP A 83 4.11 -3.68 5.44
CA TRP A 83 5.45 -4.18 5.77
C TRP A 83 6.43 -4.00 4.62
N TRP A 84 7.68 -3.70 4.99
CA TRP A 84 8.78 -3.49 4.04
C TRP A 84 9.43 -4.81 3.66
N ILE A 85 9.64 -5.02 2.37
CA ILE A 85 10.45 -6.10 1.83
C ILE A 85 11.67 -5.46 1.16
N GLY A 86 12.84 -5.65 1.79
CA GLY A 86 14.11 -5.04 1.38
C GLY A 86 14.73 -5.63 0.11
N ASP A 87 15.94 -5.17 -0.22
CA ASP A 87 16.63 -5.24 -1.51
C ASP A 87 17.18 -6.62 -1.93
N GLY A 88 16.66 -7.70 -1.36
CA GLY A 88 16.99 -9.07 -1.76
C GLY A 88 18.39 -9.54 -1.37
N ALA A 89 19.16 -8.77 -0.59
CA ALA A 89 20.34 -9.26 0.11
C ALA A 89 19.91 -10.07 1.35
N GLY A 90 19.43 -11.30 1.15
CA GLY A 90 18.84 -12.15 2.21
C GLY A 90 19.85 -12.82 3.16
N PRO A 91 19.43 -13.79 4.01
CA PRO A 91 18.09 -14.10 4.47
C PRO A 91 18.05 -14.16 6.01
N THR A 92 17.33 -13.26 6.67
CA THR A 92 16.85 -13.53 8.03
C THR A 92 15.35 -13.54 7.93
N THR A 93 14.79 -14.74 7.95
CA THR A 93 13.57 -15.08 8.68
C THR A 93 13.18 -13.98 9.67
N ALA A 94 12.45 -12.97 9.20
CA ALA A 94 11.58 -12.20 10.08
C ALA A 94 10.37 -13.10 10.27
N GLU A 95 10.55 -14.00 11.22
CA GLU A 95 9.55 -14.71 11.98
C GLU A 95 8.17 -14.03 11.84
N LEU A 96 7.32 -14.64 11.01
CA LEU A 96 5.87 -14.41 11.04
C LEU A 96 5.37 -14.99 12.35
N THR A 97 5.64 -14.32 13.48
CA THR A 97 4.99 -14.61 14.75
C THR A 97 3.57 -14.06 14.64
N VAL A 98 2.69 -14.84 14.01
CA VAL A 98 1.25 -14.64 14.06
C VAL A 98 0.83 -14.81 15.52
N HIS A 99 0.72 -13.70 16.24
CA HIS A 99 0.00 -13.69 17.51
C HIS A 99 -1.49 -13.73 17.20
N ARG A 100 -2.04 -14.95 17.24
CA ARG A 100 -3.47 -15.19 17.29
C ARG A 100 -3.87 -15.19 18.77
N SER A 101 -4.60 -14.16 19.20
CA SER A 101 -5.36 -14.15 20.45
C SER A 101 -6.75 -14.72 20.25
#